data_AF-A0A0F9D0A3-F1
#
_entry.id   AF-A0A0F9D0A3-F1
#
_cell.length_a   1.000
_cell.length_b   1.000
_cell.length_c   1.000
_cell.angle_alpha   90.00
_cell.angle_beta   90.00
_cell.angle_gamma   90.00
#
_symmetry.space_group_name_H-M   'P 1'
#
loop_
_entity.id
_entity.type
_entity.pdbx_description
1 polymer ?
#
loop_
_entity_poly.entity_id
_entity_poly.type
_entity_poly.pdbx_seq_one_letter_code
_entity_poly.pdbx_strand_id
1 'polypeptide(L)'
;MLAHSTYKTYPEKYLSDNKWDKMNNWLSSLSTYDFTQVEVSGVKSIDGWLDRLDEAGFFVTHSSGTGGKPSFLPKAPEEFEIYDKMGLGHLCLQGGLDVNGLSKLIRNKKIETLIDATHPYATQASLNAIKACKESGIEYIRFQRDETTVEDQPFIHIVKSIDDAVEWCSKSDRERILLATGFKSVEKFIKLKNKKEIYVRILPVPDHIVKCIKMGIKSSNILALQGPFSLEINKAMFKQYKIDIVITKDSGNVGGVPEKIQAAKEMGIDVVIIKRQEIDYPIKYSSIEEVFSTLGLKK
;
A
#
# COMPACT_ATOMS: atom_id res chain seq x y z
N MET A 1 -11.30 0.30 19.12
CA MET A 1 -9.99 0.12 18.45
C MET A 1 -9.44 1.48 18.05
N LEU A 2 -8.14 1.71 18.26
CA LEU A 2 -7.44 2.92 17.81
C LEU A 2 -7.40 2.98 16.27
N ALA A 3 -7.23 4.19 15.71
CA ALA A 3 -7.05 4.35 14.26
C ALA A 3 -5.80 3.57 13.78
N HIS A 4 -5.85 2.98 12.59
CA HIS A 4 -4.76 2.13 12.07
C HIS A 4 -3.40 2.84 11.97
N SER A 5 -3.38 4.17 11.85
CA SER A 5 -2.18 5.01 11.85
C SER A 5 -1.46 5.03 13.21
N THR A 6 -2.18 4.78 14.30
CA THR A 6 -1.67 4.81 15.68
C THR A 6 -0.54 3.78 15.88
N TYR A 7 -0.68 2.61 15.26
CA TYR A 7 0.26 1.49 15.29
C TYR A 7 1.53 1.73 14.45
N LYS A 8 1.70 2.93 13.88
CA LYS A 8 2.87 3.39 13.12
C LYS A 8 3.43 4.73 13.62
N THR A 9 3.13 5.13 14.85
CA THR A 9 3.49 6.46 15.36
C THR A 9 4.95 6.58 15.86
N TYR A 10 5.65 5.45 16.05
CA TYR A 10 7.06 5.47 16.43
C TYR A 10 7.94 6.17 15.37
N PRO A 11 8.99 6.90 15.76
CA PRO A 11 10.00 7.41 14.83
C PRO A 11 10.71 6.27 14.07
N GLU A 12 10.78 6.34 12.74
CA GLU A 12 11.41 5.28 11.91
C GLU A 12 12.86 4.99 12.30
N LYS A 13 13.57 6.02 12.77
CA LYS A 13 14.94 5.88 13.29
C LYS A 13 15.10 4.87 14.41
N TYR A 14 14.03 4.54 15.14
CA TYR A 14 14.09 3.52 16.19
C TYR A 14 14.36 2.13 15.61
N LEU A 15 13.81 1.83 14.43
CA LEU A 15 14.06 0.56 13.75
C LEU A 15 15.44 0.56 13.06
N SER A 16 15.80 1.65 12.35
CA SER A 16 17.08 1.70 11.63
C SER A 16 18.29 1.67 12.57
N ASP A 17 18.15 2.22 13.77
CA ASP A 17 19.23 2.37 14.73
C ASP A 17 19.18 1.31 15.85
N ASN A 18 18.34 0.27 15.69
CA ASN A 18 18.15 -0.82 16.65
C ASN A 18 17.83 -0.33 18.08
N LYS A 19 16.98 0.69 18.22
CA LYS A 19 16.54 1.25 19.52
C LYS A 19 15.34 0.49 20.06
N TRP A 20 15.54 -0.79 20.35
CA TRP A 20 14.49 -1.71 20.80
C TRP A 20 13.91 -1.33 22.17
N ASP A 21 14.73 -0.76 23.04
CA ASP A 21 14.32 -0.15 24.31
C ASP A 21 13.25 0.93 24.09
N LYS A 22 13.44 1.78 23.07
CA LYS A 22 12.49 2.83 22.72
C LYS A 22 11.24 2.28 22.04
N MET A 23 11.38 1.20 21.27
CA MET A 23 10.23 0.49 20.71
C MET A 23 9.36 -0.14 21.82
N ASN A 24 9.97 -0.74 22.84
CA ASN A 24 9.25 -1.28 24.02
C ASN A 24 8.50 -0.18 24.77
N ASN A 25 9.14 0.96 25.01
CA ASN A 25 8.49 2.12 25.62
C ASN A 25 7.27 2.59 24.79
N TRP A 26 7.44 2.68 23.48
CA TRP A 26 6.35 3.06 22.58
C TRP A 26 5.21 2.03 22.56
N LEU A 27 5.50 0.72 22.49
CA LEU A 27 4.49 -0.33 22.57
C LEU A 27 3.71 -0.28 23.89
N SER A 28 4.40 -0.06 25.00
CA SER A 28 3.79 0.10 26.33
C SER A 28 2.86 1.31 26.40
N SER A 29 3.12 2.35 25.62
CA SER A 29 2.19 3.51 25.53
C SER A 29 0.91 3.20 24.76
N LEU A 30 0.89 2.12 23.98
CA LEU A 30 -0.25 1.69 23.16
C LEU A 30 -0.99 0.47 23.73
N SER A 31 -0.52 -0.04 24.86
CA SER A 31 -0.99 -1.28 25.45
C SER A 31 -1.15 -1.14 26.97
N THR A 32 -1.95 -2.01 27.57
CA THR A 32 -1.97 -2.19 29.02
C THR A 32 -0.80 -3.05 29.53
N TYR A 33 -0.05 -3.68 28.63
CA TYR A 33 1.14 -4.45 28.96
C TYR A 33 2.38 -3.58 28.99
N ASP A 34 3.24 -3.83 29.98
CA ASP A 34 4.53 -3.17 30.09
C ASP A 34 5.59 -3.97 29.33
N PHE A 35 5.94 -3.54 28.13
CA PHE A 35 6.99 -4.15 27.32
C PHE A 35 8.40 -3.74 27.78
N THR A 36 8.53 -2.75 28.66
CA THR A 36 9.85 -2.26 29.11
C THR A 36 10.58 -3.27 29.98
N GLN A 37 9.87 -4.26 30.52
CA GLN A 37 10.45 -5.39 31.25
C GLN A 37 11.20 -6.39 30.37
N VAL A 38 11.02 -6.35 29.04
CA VAL A 38 11.74 -7.26 28.13
C VAL A 38 13.14 -6.73 27.87
N GLU A 39 14.13 -7.53 28.25
CA GLU A 39 15.54 -7.26 28.01
C GLU A 39 15.85 -7.47 26.51
N VAL A 40 16.44 -6.45 25.87
CA VAL A 40 16.63 -6.39 24.41
C VAL A 40 18.05 -5.98 24.02
N SER A 41 19.01 -6.05 24.94
CA SER A 41 20.41 -5.79 24.61
C SER A 41 20.95 -6.85 23.66
N GLY A 42 21.82 -6.44 22.75
CA GLY A 42 22.41 -7.33 21.75
C GLY A 42 21.48 -7.72 20.60
N VAL A 43 20.19 -7.34 20.62
CA VAL A 43 19.26 -7.57 19.51
C VAL A 43 19.63 -6.68 18.31
N LYS A 44 19.77 -7.27 17.12
CA LYS A 44 20.30 -6.60 15.91
C LYS A 44 19.30 -6.46 14.77
N SER A 45 18.10 -7.01 14.91
CA SER A 45 17.08 -7.02 13.86
C SER A 45 15.69 -6.93 14.45
N ILE A 46 14.73 -6.54 13.60
CA ILE A 46 13.30 -6.54 13.93
C ILE A 46 12.87 -7.96 14.33
N ASP A 47 13.26 -8.97 13.55
CA ASP A 47 12.92 -10.37 13.84
C ASP A 47 13.45 -10.78 15.22
N GLY A 48 14.72 -10.50 15.53
CA GLY A 48 15.28 -10.84 16.84
C GLY A 48 14.65 -10.06 18.00
N TRP A 49 14.11 -8.87 17.74
CA TRP A 49 13.36 -8.11 18.75
C TRP A 49 12.00 -8.75 19.02
N LEU A 50 11.30 -9.15 17.96
CA LEU A 50 10.03 -9.85 18.06
C LEU A 50 10.19 -11.21 18.73
N ASP A 51 11.22 -11.97 18.35
CA ASP A 51 11.58 -13.24 18.99
C ASP A 51 11.77 -13.04 20.51
N ARG A 52 12.43 -11.94 20.91
CA ARG A 52 12.64 -11.64 22.34
C ARG A 52 11.36 -11.26 23.08
N LEU A 53 10.45 -10.54 22.41
CA LEU A 53 9.14 -10.24 22.97
C LEU A 53 8.33 -11.53 23.14
N ASP A 54 8.33 -12.39 22.13
CA ASP A 54 7.62 -13.67 22.13
C ASP A 54 8.17 -14.60 23.24
N GLU A 55 9.50 -14.70 23.40
CA GLU A 55 10.16 -15.43 24.49
C GLU A 55 9.76 -14.91 25.88
N ALA A 56 9.47 -13.61 26.00
CA ALA A 56 9.02 -12.97 27.21
C ALA A 56 7.49 -13.02 27.41
N GLY A 57 6.76 -13.72 26.53
CA GLY A 57 5.30 -13.86 26.60
C GLY A 57 4.52 -12.66 26.07
N PHE A 58 5.17 -11.74 25.34
CA PHE A 58 4.54 -10.59 24.73
C PHE A 58 4.46 -10.75 23.22
N PHE A 59 3.24 -10.81 22.70
CA PHE A 59 3.03 -11.06 21.28
C PHE A 59 2.72 -9.76 20.54
N VAL A 60 3.47 -9.51 19.46
CA VAL A 60 3.28 -8.31 18.64
C VAL A 60 3.07 -8.72 17.19
N THR A 61 1.84 -8.51 16.71
CA THR A 61 1.57 -8.61 15.28
C THR A 61 2.11 -7.41 14.54
N HIS A 62 2.59 -7.63 13.32
CA HIS A 62 3.08 -6.54 12.50
C HIS A 62 2.69 -6.69 11.03
N SER A 63 2.61 -5.57 10.31
CA SER A 63 2.40 -5.58 8.86
C SER A 63 3.17 -4.46 8.17
N SER A 64 3.78 -4.76 7.03
CA SER A 64 4.44 -3.76 6.18
C SER A 64 3.51 -3.32 5.04
N GLY A 65 3.35 -2.01 4.86
CA GLY A 65 2.64 -1.45 3.72
C GLY A 65 3.59 -0.99 2.61
N THR A 66 3.04 -0.49 1.50
CA THR A 66 3.83 0.07 0.38
C THR A 66 4.68 1.29 0.74
N GLY A 67 4.40 1.94 1.88
CA GLY A 67 5.19 3.05 2.42
C GLY A 67 6.44 2.63 3.20
N GLY A 68 6.78 1.34 3.29
CA GLY A 68 8.00 0.84 3.93
C GLY A 68 7.96 0.78 5.46
N LYS A 69 7.17 1.65 6.12
CA LYS A 69 7.02 1.66 7.58
C LYS A 69 6.08 0.55 8.09
N PRO A 70 6.55 -0.38 8.95
CA PRO A 70 5.71 -1.43 9.51
C PRO A 70 4.73 -0.89 10.58
N SER A 71 3.55 -1.50 10.69
CA SER A 71 2.69 -1.40 11.87
C SER A 71 3.13 -2.44 12.89
N PHE A 72 3.02 -2.12 14.17
CA PHE A 72 3.10 -3.09 15.27
C PHE A 72 1.86 -2.96 16.16
N LEU A 73 1.19 -4.08 16.40
CA LEU A 73 -0.03 -4.20 17.16
C LEU A 73 0.23 -5.20 18.30
N PRO A 74 0.35 -4.70 19.55
CA PRO A 74 0.49 -5.57 20.71
C PRO A 74 -0.80 -6.36 20.92
N LYS A 75 -0.66 -7.62 21.31
CA LYS A 75 -1.77 -8.53 21.58
C LYS A 75 -1.81 -8.96 23.03
N ALA A 76 -3.01 -9.29 23.48
CA ALA A 76 -3.23 -9.90 24.78
C ALA A 76 -2.77 -11.38 24.80
N PRO A 77 -2.22 -11.90 25.90
CA PRO A 77 -1.93 -13.33 26.06
C PRO A 77 -3.17 -14.21 25.79
N GLU A 78 -4.38 -13.73 26.12
CA GLU A 78 -5.62 -14.45 25.83
C GLU A 78 -5.95 -14.47 24.33
N GLU A 79 -5.57 -13.44 23.58
CA GLU A 79 -5.63 -13.47 22.11
C GLU A 79 -4.62 -14.49 21.57
N PHE A 80 -3.44 -14.63 22.18
CA PHE A 80 -2.45 -15.62 21.78
C PHE A 80 -2.98 -17.05 21.89
N GLU A 81 -3.72 -17.42 22.95
CA GLU A 81 -4.35 -18.75 22.99
C GLU A 81 -5.24 -19.02 21.78
N ILE A 82 -5.91 -17.99 21.25
CA ILE A 82 -6.73 -18.10 20.03
C ILE A 82 -5.82 -18.26 18.81
N TYR A 83 -4.75 -17.48 18.70
CA TYR A 83 -3.81 -17.52 17.56
C TYR A 83 -2.93 -18.77 17.53
N ASP A 84 -2.53 -19.29 18.69
CA ASP A 84 -1.75 -20.52 18.88
C ASP A 84 -2.60 -21.75 18.60
N LYS A 85 -3.86 -21.77 19.10
CA LYS A 85 -4.88 -22.76 18.66
C LYS A 85 -5.16 -22.68 17.16
N MET A 86 -4.92 -21.53 16.53
CA MET A 86 -5.01 -21.31 15.07
C MET A 86 -3.69 -21.53 14.31
N GLY A 87 -2.57 -21.78 14.98
CA GLY A 87 -1.26 -22.03 14.34
C GLY A 87 -0.62 -20.82 13.64
N LEU A 88 -0.95 -19.58 14.01
CA LEU A 88 -0.51 -18.37 13.32
C LEU A 88 0.82 -17.82 13.86
N GLY A 89 1.95 -18.18 13.23
CA GLY A 89 3.25 -17.53 13.46
C GLY A 89 3.36 -16.13 12.82
N HIS A 90 4.31 -15.31 13.27
CA HIS A 90 4.52 -13.93 12.77
C HIS A 90 5.89 -13.78 12.09
N LEU A 91 5.90 -13.41 10.80
CA LEU A 91 7.14 -13.11 10.05
C LEU A 91 6.88 -11.93 9.10
N CYS A 92 7.66 -10.85 9.22
CA CYS A 92 7.59 -9.72 8.29
C CYS A 92 8.90 -9.60 7.52
N LEU A 93 8.80 -9.86 6.23
CA LEU A 93 9.89 -9.63 5.29
C LEU A 93 9.69 -8.28 4.62
N GLN A 94 10.76 -7.49 4.56
CA GLN A 94 10.79 -6.23 3.83
C GLN A 94 11.48 -6.41 2.48
N GLY A 95 11.00 -5.65 1.48
CA GLY A 95 11.50 -5.73 0.10
C GLY A 95 10.61 -6.59 -0.80
N GLY A 96 10.73 -6.37 -2.11
CA GLY A 96 10.02 -7.17 -3.10
C GLY A 96 10.72 -8.52 -3.30
N LEU A 97 9.97 -9.62 -3.26
CA LEU A 97 10.45 -10.94 -3.67
C LEU A 97 10.08 -11.20 -5.14
N ASP A 98 11.03 -11.72 -5.89
CA ASP A 98 10.77 -12.34 -7.18
C ASP A 98 10.24 -13.76 -6.99
N VAL A 99 9.96 -14.45 -8.10
CA VAL A 99 9.42 -15.81 -8.09
C VAL A 99 10.34 -16.76 -7.32
N ASN A 100 11.66 -16.69 -7.57
CA ASN A 100 12.63 -17.58 -6.93
C ASN A 100 12.73 -17.35 -5.42
N GLY A 101 12.78 -16.09 -5.00
CA GLY A 101 12.81 -15.70 -3.60
C GLY A 101 11.56 -16.16 -2.85
N LEU A 102 10.39 -15.98 -3.46
CA LEU A 102 9.13 -16.41 -2.88
C LEU A 102 8.99 -17.95 -2.82
N SER A 103 9.35 -18.67 -3.89
CA SER A 103 9.38 -20.14 -3.88
C SER A 103 10.35 -20.71 -2.84
N LYS A 104 11.51 -20.07 -2.63
CA LYS A 104 12.46 -20.45 -1.57
C LYS A 104 11.86 -20.23 -0.18
N LEU A 105 11.17 -19.10 0.03
CA LEU A 105 10.50 -18.81 1.29
C LEU A 105 9.42 -19.83 1.61
N ILE A 106 8.56 -20.14 0.62
CA ILE A 106 7.49 -21.14 0.74
C ILE A 106 8.06 -22.48 1.21
N ARG A 107 9.12 -22.98 0.56
CA ARG A 107 9.76 -24.25 0.93
C ARG A 107 10.39 -24.21 2.32
N ASN A 108 11.15 -23.17 2.63
CA ASN A 108 11.89 -23.07 3.89
C ASN A 108 10.95 -22.98 5.10
N LYS A 109 9.83 -22.27 4.95
CA LYS A 109 8.85 -22.05 6.02
C LYS A 109 7.69 -23.04 5.98
N LYS A 110 7.69 -24.00 5.02
CA LYS A 110 6.64 -25.00 4.83
C LYS A 110 5.24 -24.36 4.73
N ILE A 111 5.14 -23.29 3.94
CA ILE A 111 3.87 -22.58 3.70
C ILE A 111 2.99 -23.46 2.81
N GLU A 112 1.73 -23.67 3.20
CA GLU A 112 0.77 -24.52 2.45
C GLU A 112 -0.25 -23.69 1.63
N THR A 113 -0.53 -22.46 2.05
CA THR A 113 -1.43 -21.53 1.37
C THR A 113 -0.87 -20.11 1.39
N LEU A 114 -0.95 -19.40 0.27
CA LEU A 114 -0.59 -17.99 0.15
C LEU A 114 -1.83 -17.14 -0.10
N ILE A 115 -2.10 -16.19 0.80
CA ILE A 115 -3.16 -15.18 0.64
C ILE A 115 -2.55 -13.89 0.08
N ASP A 116 -2.88 -13.57 -1.16
CA ASP A 116 -2.47 -12.33 -1.80
C ASP A 116 -3.47 -11.20 -1.48
N ALA A 117 -3.09 -10.34 -0.53
CA ALA A 117 -3.77 -9.11 -0.19
C ALA A 117 -3.04 -7.85 -0.70
N THR A 118 -2.19 -7.98 -1.73
CA THR A 118 -1.47 -6.84 -2.31
C THR A 118 -2.42 -5.84 -2.95
N HIS A 119 -1.98 -4.59 -3.09
CA HIS A 119 -2.80 -3.56 -3.75
C HIS A 119 -3.18 -3.99 -5.18
N PRO A 120 -4.42 -3.71 -5.64
CA PRO A 120 -4.90 -4.02 -6.99
C PRO A 120 -3.93 -3.79 -8.16
N TYR A 121 -3.16 -2.72 -8.08
CA TYR A 121 -2.20 -2.31 -9.12
C TYR A 121 -0.80 -2.93 -8.98
N ALA A 122 -0.59 -3.79 -7.98
CA ALA A 122 0.65 -4.51 -7.80
C ALA A 122 0.69 -5.78 -8.68
N THR A 123 0.33 -5.65 -9.96
CA THR A 123 0.18 -6.76 -10.91
C THR A 123 1.37 -7.71 -10.90
N GLN A 124 2.59 -7.18 -10.94
CA GLN A 124 3.80 -8.01 -10.93
C GLN A 124 3.96 -8.83 -9.65
N ALA A 125 3.57 -8.29 -8.49
CA ALA A 125 3.64 -9.01 -7.23
C ALA A 125 2.66 -10.20 -7.24
N SER A 126 1.43 -9.97 -7.70
CA SER A 126 0.42 -11.03 -7.84
C SER A 126 0.86 -12.10 -8.86
N LEU A 127 1.37 -11.71 -10.03
CA LEU A 127 1.86 -12.65 -11.04
C LEU A 127 3.05 -13.49 -10.52
N ASN A 128 3.98 -12.86 -9.79
CA ASN A 128 5.08 -13.57 -9.17
C ASN A 128 4.58 -14.57 -8.12
N ALA A 129 3.59 -14.18 -7.31
CA ALA A 129 2.98 -15.03 -6.29
C ALA A 129 2.25 -16.23 -6.89
N ILE A 130 1.41 -16.02 -7.91
CA ILE A 130 0.72 -17.11 -8.64
C ILE A 130 1.75 -18.12 -9.18
N LYS A 131 2.82 -17.63 -9.82
CA LYS A 131 3.86 -18.49 -10.37
C LYS A 131 4.62 -19.25 -9.29
N ALA A 132 5.00 -18.59 -8.19
CA ALA A 132 5.70 -19.22 -7.08
C ALA A 132 4.86 -20.30 -6.38
N CYS A 133 3.56 -20.04 -6.19
CA CYS A 133 2.62 -21.02 -5.66
C CYS A 133 2.50 -22.24 -6.57
N LYS A 134 2.37 -22.02 -7.88
CA LYS A 134 2.32 -23.11 -8.87
C LYS A 134 3.60 -23.95 -8.88
N GLU A 135 4.77 -23.32 -8.82
CA GLU A 135 6.07 -24.02 -8.77
C GLU A 135 6.29 -24.78 -7.47
N SER A 136 5.73 -24.28 -6.37
CA SER A 136 5.86 -24.88 -5.04
C SER A 136 4.75 -25.89 -4.72
N GLY A 137 3.71 -25.99 -5.58
CA GLY A 137 2.58 -26.89 -5.39
C GLY A 137 1.64 -26.48 -4.25
N ILE A 138 1.55 -25.19 -3.94
CA ILE A 138 0.75 -24.67 -2.82
C ILE A 138 -0.47 -23.88 -3.32
N GLU A 139 -1.47 -23.72 -2.46
CA GLU A 139 -2.68 -22.97 -2.80
C GLU A 139 -2.41 -21.46 -2.86
N TYR A 140 -3.03 -20.78 -3.81
CA TYR A 140 -3.02 -19.33 -3.94
C TYR A 140 -4.44 -18.79 -3.85
N ILE A 141 -4.66 -17.83 -2.95
CA ILE A 141 -5.94 -17.17 -2.75
C ILE A 141 -5.75 -15.66 -2.91
N ARG A 142 -6.50 -15.04 -3.82
CA ARG A 142 -6.56 -13.58 -3.95
C ARG A 142 -7.64 -13.03 -3.03
N PHE A 143 -7.25 -12.20 -2.06
CA PHE A 143 -8.21 -11.39 -1.31
C PHE A 143 -8.31 -10.00 -1.94
N GLN A 144 -9.50 -9.66 -2.43
CA GLN A 144 -9.74 -8.41 -3.09
C GLN A 144 -11.19 -7.97 -2.98
N ARG A 145 -11.39 -6.82 -2.35
CA ARG A 145 -12.68 -6.13 -2.29
C ARG A 145 -13.19 -5.78 -3.69
N ASP A 146 -14.52 -5.74 -3.81
CA ASP A 146 -15.20 -5.40 -5.05
C ASP A 146 -14.88 -3.98 -5.53
N GLU A 147 -15.00 -3.79 -6.85
CA GLU A 147 -14.76 -2.53 -7.51
C GLU A 147 -15.85 -1.52 -7.16
N THR A 148 -15.47 -0.24 -7.15
CA THR A 148 -16.45 0.84 -7.01
C THR A 148 -16.93 1.18 -8.41
N THR A 149 -18.21 0.96 -8.71
CA THR A 149 -18.79 1.35 -9.99
C THR A 149 -18.69 2.87 -10.13
N VAL A 150 -17.93 3.34 -11.12
CA VAL A 150 -17.89 4.75 -11.49
C VAL A 150 -18.97 4.98 -12.53
N GLU A 151 -19.93 5.85 -12.23
CA GLU A 151 -20.97 6.25 -13.18
C GLU A 151 -20.35 6.92 -14.42
N ASP A 152 -20.90 6.62 -15.59
CA ASP A 152 -20.50 7.29 -16.82
C ASP A 152 -20.90 8.77 -16.76
N GLN A 153 -19.92 9.64 -16.91
CA GLN A 153 -20.07 11.09 -16.80
C GLN A 153 -19.16 11.77 -17.81
N PRO A 154 -19.55 12.89 -18.46
CA PRO A 154 -18.79 13.49 -19.56
C PRO A 154 -17.34 13.91 -19.22
N PHE A 155 -17.06 14.20 -17.94
CA PHE A 155 -15.74 14.61 -17.46
C PHE A 155 -14.88 13.42 -16.99
N ILE A 156 -15.42 12.19 -17.03
CA ILE A 156 -14.73 10.96 -16.62
C ILE A 156 -14.32 10.18 -17.87
N HIS A 157 -13.01 9.96 -18.01
CA HIS A 157 -12.42 9.30 -19.17
C HIS A 157 -11.74 8.02 -18.71
N ILE A 158 -12.31 6.87 -19.08
CA ILE A 158 -11.78 5.57 -18.66
C ILE A 158 -10.84 5.02 -19.73
N VAL A 159 -9.60 4.70 -19.34
CA VAL A 159 -8.55 4.19 -20.24
C VAL A 159 -7.96 2.88 -19.72
N LYS A 160 -7.37 2.06 -20.60
CA LYS A 160 -6.92 0.71 -20.23
C LYS A 160 -5.48 0.67 -19.73
N SER A 161 -4.69 1.69 -20.04
CA SER A 161 -3.27 1.72 -19.72
C SER A 161 -2.75 3.13 -19.38
N ILE A 162 -1.53 3.19 -18.83
CA ILE A 162 -0.82 4.46 -18.64
C ILE A 162 -0.51 5.11 -20.00
N ASP A 163 -0.16 4.32 -21.02
CA ASP A 163 0.16 4.84 -22.33
C ASP A 163 -1.09 5.42 -23.02
N ASP A 164 -2.26 4.81 -22.84
CA ASP A 164 -3.56 5.34 -23.28
C ASP A 164 -3.88 6.68 -22.59
N ALA A 165 -3.58 6.78 -21.29
CA ALA A 165 -3.77 8.02 -20.53
C ALA A 165 -2.87 9.14 -21.05
N VAL A 166 -1.61 8.83 -21.38
CA VAL A 166 -0.67 9.77 -22.00
C VAL A 166 -1.17 10.20 -23.38
N GLU A 167 -1.67 9.27 -24.19
CA GLU A 167 -2.24 9.57 -25.50
C GLU A 167 -3.46 10.49 -25.38
N TRP A 168 -4.38 10.18 -24.47
CA TRP A 168 -5.57 11.01 -24.20
C TRP A 168 -5.16 12.43 -23.80
N CYS A 169 -4.23 12.57 -22.85
CA CYS A 169 -3.72 13.87 -22.41
C CYS A 169 -3.01 14.64 -23.54
N SER A 170 -2.37 13.94 -24.48
CA SER A 170 -1.68 14.58 -25.60
C SER A 170 -2.64 15.23 -26.60
N LYS A 171 -3.88 14.72 -26.70
CA LYS A 171 -4.93 15.20 -27.60
C LYS A 171 -5.84 16.24 -26.97
N SER A 172 -5.94 16.26 -25.64
CA SER A 172 -6.70 17.28 -24.90
C SER A 172 -6.07 18.67 -25.09
N ASP A 173 -6.91 19.71 -25.07
CA ASP A 173 -6.53 21.12 -25.08
C ASP A 173 -6.06 21.62 -23.70
N ARG A 174 -6.54 21.01 -22.60
CA ARG A 174 -6.18 21.32 -21.21
C ARG A 174 -4.70 21.17 -20.91
N GLU A 175 -4.12 22.05 -20.10
CA GLU A 175 -2.66 22.17 -19.98
C GLU A 175 -2.08 21.55 -18.69
N ARG A 176 -2.78 21.66 -17.56
CA ARG A 176 -2.24 21.31 -16.23
C ARG A 176 -2.74 19.95 -15.77
N ILE A 177 -1.81 19.00 -15.70
CA ILE A 177 -2.09 17.60 -15.38
C ILE A 177 -1.58 17.27 -13.98
N LEU A 178 -2.46 16.80 -13.09
CA LEU A 178 -2.08 16.21 -11.82
C LEU A 178 -2.02 14.68 -11.92
N LEU A 179 -0.83 14.11 -11.74
CA LEU A 179 -0.62 12.67 -11.59
C LEU A 179 -0.90 12.26 -10.15
N ALA A 180 -2.11 11.78 -9.88
CA ALA A 180 -2.53 11.19 -8.60
C ALA A 180 -2.34 9.66 -8.56
N THR A 181 -1.49 9.13 -9.43
CA THR A 181 -1.24 7.69 -9.66
C THR A 181 0.00 7.13 -8.94
N GLY A 182 0.72 7.99 -8.21
CA GLY A 182 1.98 7.70 -7.52
C GLY A 182 3.22 7.81 -8.42
N PHE A 183 4.39 7.51 -7.84
CA PHE A 183 5.70 7.74 -8.49
C PHE A 183 5.91 6.94 -9.79
N LYS A 184 5.51 5.66 -9.84
CA LYS A 184 5.84 4.75 -10.95
C LYS A 184 5.35 5.20 -12.33
N SER A 185 4.27 5.97 -12.41
CA SER A 185 3.73 6.44 -13.70
C SER A 185 4.44 7.69 -14.23
N VAL A 186 5.18 8.43 -13.39
CA VAL A 186 5.75 9.73 -13.74
C VAL A 186 6.62 9.63 -15.00
N GLU A 187 7.45 8.59 -15.09
CA GLU A 187 8.34 8.34 -16.24
C GLU A 187 7.65 8.38 -17.60
N LYS A 188 6.43 7.82 -17.69
CA LYS A 188 5.67 7.75 -18.94
C LYS A 188 5.10 9.12 -19.33
N PHE A 189 4.67 9.91 -18.36
CA PHE A 189 4.07 11.24 -18.59
C PHE A 189 5.09 12.32 -18.91
N ILE A 190 6.37 12.15 -18.55
CA ILE A 190 7.45 13.11 -18.84
C ILE A 190 7.57 13.44 -20.33
N LYS A 191 7.13 12.54 -21.22
CA LYS A 191 7.06 12.79 -22.67
C LYS A 191 6.21 14.02 -23.04
N LEU A 192 5.25 14.40 -22.19
CA LEU A 192 4.36 15.54 -22.39
C LEU A 192 4.89 16.85 -21.79
N LYS A 193 6.03 16.86 -21.08
CA LYS A 193 6.49 18.02 -20.30
C LYS A 193 6.72 19.31 -21.11
N ASN A 194 6.94 19.19 -22.42
CA ASN A 194 7.13 20.34 -23.31
C ASN A 194 5.81 20.92 -23.83
N LYS A 195 4.68 20.21 -23.63
CA LYS A 195 3.34 20.58 -24.10
C LYS A 195 2.35 20.81 -22.97
N LYS A 196 2.61 20.24 -21.80
CA LYS A 196 1.71 20.20 -20.64
C LYS A 196 2.50 20.48 -19.37
N GLU A 197 1.88 21.16 -18.42
CA GLU A 197 2.46 21.35 -17.09
C GLU A 197 2.09 20.18 -16.18
N ILE A 198 3.09 19.42 -15.78
CA ILE A 198 2.90 18.18 -15.02
C ILE A 198 3.12 18.45 -13.53
N TYR A 199 2.10 18.17 -12.75
CA TYR A 199 2.10 18.11 -11.29
C TYR A 199 2.08 16.65 -10.86
N VAL A 200 2.91 16.28 -9.88
CA VAL A 200 3.01 14.90 -9.41
C VAL A 200 2.67 14.84 -7.93
N ARG A 201 1.73 13.95 -7.57
CA ARG A 201 1.45 13.67 -6.16
C ARG A 201 2.04 12.32 -5.77
N ILE A 202 3.02 12.35 -4.89
CA ILE A 202 3.80 11.19 -4.47
C ILE A 202 3.90 11.12 -2.95
N LEU A 203 4.20 9.93 -2.41
CA LEU A 203 4.58 9.81 -1.01
C LEU A 203 5.90 10.58 -0.76
N PRO A 204 6.12 11.12 0.44
CA PRO A 204 7.30 11.91 0.79
C PRO A 204 8.55 11.04 1.00
N VAL A 205 8.91 10.26 -0.02
CA VAL A 205 10.12 9.44 -0.05
C VAL A 205 11.22 10.23 -0.76
N PRO A 206 12.36 10.53 -0.11
CA PRO A 206 13.41 11.37 -0.68
C PRO A 206 13.87 10.94 -2.08
N ASP A 207 14.07 9.63 -2.28
CA ASP A 207 14.50 9.07 -3.56
C ASP A 207 13.50 9.34 -4.70
N HIS A 208 12.20 9.31 -4.41
CA HIS A 208 11.17 9.61 -5.41
C HIS A 208 11.21 11.08 -5.82
N ILE A 209 11.38 11.99 -4.85
CA ILE A 209 11.47 13.44 -5.10
C ILE A 209 12.69 13.74 -5.97
N VAL A 210 13.87 13.20 -5.62
CA VAL A 210 15.10 13.38 -6.40
C VAL A 210 14.94 12.87 -7.83
N LYS A 211 14.33 11.69 -8.01
CA LYS A 211 14.07 11.14 -9.35
C LYS A 211 13.13 12.02 -10.17
N CYS A 212 12.06 12.55 -9.59
CA CYS A 212 11.16 13.49 -10.27
C CYS A 212 11.89 14.74 -10.76
N ILE A 213 12.75 15.34 -9.92
CA ILE A 213 13.55 16.51 -10.31
C ILE A 213 14.50 16.16 -11.46
N LYS A 214 15.20 15.02 -11.39
CA LYS A 214 16.09 14.54 -12.46
C LYS A 214 15.36 14.33 -13.80
N MET A 215 14.08 13.96 -13.76
CA MET A 215 13.26 13.82 -14.97
C MET A 215 12.80 15.17 -15.57
N GLY A 216 13.02 16.26 -14.84
CA GLY A 216 12.68 17.63 -15.24
C GLY A 216 11.34 18.14 -14.71
N ILE A 217 10.78 17.50 -13.67
CA ILE A 217 9.63 18.08 -12.94
C ILE A 217 10.15 19.22 -12.06
N LYS A 218 9.53 20.40 -12.17
CA LYS A 218 9.83 21.54 -11.29
C LYS A 218 9.54 21.14 -9.84
N SER A 219 10.42 21.51 -8.90
CA SER A 219 10.21 21.22 -7.47
C SER A 219 8.88 21.78 -6.96
N SER A 220 8.42 22.93 -7.48
CA SER A 220 7.10 23.52 -7.18
C SER A 220 5.91 22.67 -7.61
N ASN A 221 6.12 21.70 -8.50
CA ASN A 221 5.08 20.84 -9.05
C ASN A 221 5.08 19.44 -8.41
N ILE A 222 5.89 19.23 -7.37
CA ILE A 222 5.98 17.96 -6.63
C ILE A 222 5.20 18.10 -5.32
N LEU A 223 4.04 17.47 -5.26
CA LEU A 223 3.19 17.40 -4.09
C LEU A 223 3.55 16.12 -3.31
N ALA A 224 4.55 16.22 -2.42
CA ALA A 224 4.99 15.14 -1.56
C ALA A 224 4.08 15.03 -0.32
N LEU A 225 2.98 14.28 -0.44
CA LEU A 225 1.92 14.22 0.57
C LEU A 225 1.46 12.77 0.80
N GLN A 226 1.11 12.44 2.04
CA GLN A 226 0.50 11.17 2.41
C GLN A 226 -1.00 11.35 2.59
N GLY A 227 -1.80 10.56 1.85
CA GLY A 227 -3.26 10.51 1.99
C GLY A 227 -3.73 9.60 3.13
N PRO A 228 -5.06 9.38 3.27
CA PRO A 228 -6.13 9.77 2.33
C PRO A 228 -6.38 11.29 2.29
N PHE A 229 -6.98 11.77 1.20
CA PHE A 229 -7.27 13.20 0.99
C PHE A 229 -8.78 13.42 0.95
N SER A 230 -9.27 14.34 1.78
CA SER A 230 -10.69 14.72 1.77
C SER A 230 -11.07 15.47 0.49
N LEU A 231 -12.37 15.63 0.27
CA LEU A 231 -12.93 16.45 -0.82
C LEU A 231 -12.32 17.87 -0.80
N GLU A 232 -12.29 18.51 0.36
CA GLU A 232 -11.83 19.88 0.55
C GLU A 232 -10.34 20.03 0.24
N ILE A 233 -9.51 19.07 0.68
CA ILE A 233 -8.08 19.08 0.38
C ILE A 233 -7.84 18.93 -1.12
N ASN A 234 -8.56 18.01 -1.78
CA ASN A 234 -8.46 17.87 -3.24
C ASN A 234 -8.87 19.18 -3.94
N LYS A 235 -10.01 19.79 -3.56
CA LYS A 235 -10.46 21.07 -4.12
C LYS A 235 -9.43 22.20 -3.91
N ALA A 236 -8.87 22.31 -2.71
CA ALA A 236 -7.87 23.31 -2.40
C ALA A 236 -6.61 23.14 -3.27
N MET A 237 -6.11 21.91 -3.43
CA MET A 237 -4.97 21.62 -4.30
C MET A 237 -5.30 21.92 -5.76
N PHE A 238 -6.44 21.45 -6.27
CA PHE A 238 -6.86 21.68 -7.64
C PHE A 238 -6.94 23.18 -7.95
N LYS A 239 -7.48 23.97 -7.01
CA LYS A 239 -7.60 25.42 -7.14
C LYS A 239 -6.24 26.11 -7.10
N GLN A 240 -5.40 25.76 -6.13
CA GLN A 240 -4.08 26.36 -5.93
C GLN A 240 -3.18 26.17 -7.15
N TYR A 241 -3.18 24.96 -7.72
CA TYR A 241 -2.32 24.61 -8.87
C TYR A 241 -3.04 24.75 -10.21
N LYS A 242 -4.29 25.23 -10.22
CA LYS A 242 -5.13 25.40 -11.42
C LYS A 242 -5.19 24.12 -12.26
N ILE A 243 -5.36 22.98 -11.61
CA ILE A 243 -5.35 21.67 -12.27
C ILE A 243 -6.53 21.57 -13.22
N ASP A 244 -6.28 21.13 -14.44
CA ASP A 244 -7.30 20.96 -15.48
C ASP A 244 -7.65 19.47 -15.69
N ILE A 245 -6.66 18.58 -15.49
CA ILE A 245 -6.81 17.13 -15.65
C ILE A 245 -6.24 16.42 -14.42
N VAL A 246 -6.97 15.46 -13.87
CA VAL A 246 -6.48 14.54 -12.83
C VAL A 246 -6.35 13.13 -13.40
N ILE A 247 -5.15 12.58 -13.35
CA ILE A 247 -4.91 11.16 -13.67
C ILE A 247 -4.98 10.38 -12.38
N THR A 248 -5.87 9.38 -12.32
CA THR A 248 -6.00 8.49 -11.17
C THR A 248 -6.03 7.04 -11.61
N LYS A 249 -5.70 6.17 -10.66
CA LYS A 249 -5.97 4.74 -10.72
C LYS A 249 -7.31 4.50 -10.02
N ASP A 250 -8.08 3.56 -10.51
CA ASP A 250 -9.22 2.94 -9.82
C ASP A 250 -8.77 2.12 -8.59
N SER A 251 -8.37 2.83 -7.53
CA SER A 251 -7.96 2.25 -6.25
C SER A 251 -9.14 1.88 -5.33
N GLY A 252 -10.38 1.90 -5.83
CA GLY A 252 -11.61 1.73 -5.04
C GLY A 252 -11.82 2.80 -3.95
N ASN A 253 -12.84 2.59 -3.11
CA ASN A 253 -13.26 3.52 -2.04
C ASN A 253 -12.14 3.92 -1.06
N VAL A 254 -11.25 3.00 -0.68
CA VAL A 254 -10.19 3.29 0.32
C VAL A 254 -9.12 4.24 -0.23
N GLY A 255 -8.93 4.31 -1.55
CA GLY A 255 -7.97 5.23 -2.17
C GLY A 255 -8.49 6.66 -2.37
N GLY A 256 -9.66 6.97 -1.81
CA GLY A 256 -10.31 8.27 -1.92
C GLY A 256 -10.71 8.64 -3.35
N VAL A 257 -11.08 7.64 -4.17
CA VAL A 257 -11.56 7.86 -5.54
C VAL A 257 -12.85 8.69 -5.56
N PRO A 258 -13.86 8.42 -4.70
CA PRO A 258 -15.07 9.23 -4.65
C PRO A 258 -14.80 10.72 -4.38
N GLU A 259 -13.96 11.03 -3.40
CA GLU A 259 -13.62 12.41 -3.02
C GLU A 259 -12.90 13.15 -4.14
N LYS A 260 -12.03 12.45 -4.89
CA LYS A 260 -11.34 13.02 -6.06
C LYS A 260 -12.30 13.29 -7.22
N ILE A 261 -13.18 12.33 -7.52
CA ILE A 261 -14.17 12.48 -8.61
C ILE A 261 -15.14 13.60 -8.27
N GLN A 262 -15.62 13.66 -7.03
CA GLN A 262 -16.50 14.72 -6.56
C GLN A 262 -15.80 16.10 -6.61
N ALA A 263 -14.55 16.20 -6.14
CA ALA A 263 -13.77 17.43 -6.23
C ALA A 263 -13.61 17.90 -7.68
N ALA A 264 -13.31 16.97 -8.59
CA ALA A 264 -13.11 17.28 -10.01
C ALA A 264 -14.42 17.72 -10.67
N LYS A 265 -15.54 17.04 -10.37
CA LYS A 265 -16.89 17.42 -10.83
C LYS A 265 -17.23 18.86 -10.46
N GLU A 266 -17.07 19.21 -9.19
CA GLU A 266 -17.38 20.55 -8.68
C GLU A 266 -16.48 21.66 -9.26
N MET A 267 -15.33 21.28 -9.82
CA MET A 267 -14.34 22.21 -10.36
C MET A 267 -14.23 22.19 -11.88
N GLY A 268 -15.05 21.39 -12.57
CA GLY A 268 -15.01 21.26 -14.03
C GLY A 268 -13.71 20.64 -14.56
N ILE A 269 -13.09 19.75 -13.78
CA ILE A 269 -11.81 19.09 -14.08
C ILE A 269 -12.06 17.73 -14.72
N ASP A 270 -11.33 17.41 -15.78
CA ASP A 270 -11.40 16.08 -16.39
C ASP A 270 -10.64 15.07 -15.52
N VAL A 271 -11.24 13.89 -15.31
CA VAL A 271 -10.65 12.78 -14.58
C VAL A 271 -10.36 11.65 -15.54
N VAL A 272 -9.08 11.30 -15.72
CA VAL A 272 -8.69 10.13 -16.48
C VAL A 272 -8.42 8.98 -15.51
N ILE A 273 -9.27 7.96 -15.57
CA ILE A 273 -9.18 6.78 -14.72
C ILE A 273 -8.52 5.66 -15.50
N ILE A 274 -7.35 5.23 -15.03
CA ILE A 274 -6.64 4.07 -15.57
C ILE A 274 -7.25 2.81 -14.95
N LYS A 275 -7.95 2.03 -15.78
CA LYS A 275 -8.47 0.72 -15.39
C LYS A 275 -7.36 -0.15 -14.85
N ARG A 276 -7.73 -0.97 -13.90
CA ARG A 276 -6.85 -2.03 -13.42
C ARG A 276 -6.67 -3.07 -14.53
N GLN A 277 -5.48 -3.65 -14.61
CA GLN A 277 -5.30 -4.87 -15.39
C GLN A 277 -6.06 -6.02 -14.75
N GLU A 278 -6.89 -6.68 -15.55
CA GLU A 278 -7.49 -7.95 -15.17
C GLU A 278 -6.41 -9.03 -15.15
N ILE A 279 -6.31 -9.72 -14.01
CA ILE A 279 -5.48 -10.90 -13.87
C ILE A 279 -6.44 -12.05 -13.65
N ASP A 280 -6.21 -13.14 -14.35
CA ASP A 280 -6.89 -14.40 -14.10
C ASP A 280 -6.33 -15.02 -12.81
N TYR A 281 -7.01 -14.76 -11.70
CA TYR A 281 -6.63 -15.30 -10.39
C TYR A 281 -7.22 -16.70 -10.23
N PRO A 282 -6.43 -17.70 -9.79
CA PRO A 282 -6.92 -19.06 -9.58
C PRO A 282 -8.13 -19.14 -8.65
N ILE A 283 -8.05 -18.45 -7.51
CA ILE A 283 -9.12 -18.31 -6.52
C ILE A 283 -9.16 -16.84 -6.11
N LYS A 284 -10.35 -16.23 -6.09
CA LYS A 284 -10.56 -14.84 -5.70
C LYS A 284 -11.78 -14.72 -4.79
N TYR A 285 -11.60 -14.07 -3.64
CA TYR A 285 -12.66 -13.75 -2.71
C TYR A 285 -12.71 -12.24 -2.42
N SER A 286 -13.91 -11.73 -2.17
CA SER A 286 -14.12 -10.32 -1.80
C SER A 286 -14.44 -10.13 -0.32
N SER A 287 -14.82 -11.19 0.40
CA SER A 287 -15.05 -11.18 1.85
C SER A 287 -13.98 -11.96 2.63
N ILE A 288 -13.81 -11.60 3.90
CA ILE A 288 -12.88 -12.31 4.81
C ILE A 288 -13.49 -13.66 5.20
N GLU A 289 -14.81 -13.71 5.33
CA GLU A 289 -15.59 -14.90 5.68
C GLU A 289 -15.36 -16.03 4.66
N GLU A 290 -15.36 -15.73 3.36
CA GLU A 290 -15.05 -16.71 2.31
C GLU A 290 -13.62 -17.24 2.44
N VAL A 291 -12.64 -16.35 2.67
CA VAL A 291 -11.24 -16.75 2.86
C VAL A 291 -11.11 -17.71 4.05
N PHE A 292 -11.74 -17.39 5.18
CA PHE A 292 -11.68 -18.22 6.38
C PHE A 292 -12.38 -19.56 6.19
N SER A 293 -13.54 -19.57 5.52
CA SER A 293 -14.26 -20.80 5.21
C SER A 293 -13.43 -21.73 4.33
N THR A 294 -12.72 -21.21 3.34
CA THR A 294 -11.84 -22.01 2.46
C THR A 294 -10.67 -22.62 3.22
N LEU A 295 -10.14 -21.90 4.21
CA LEU A 295 -9.07 -22.39 5.09
C LEU A 295 -9.56 -23.35 6.19
N GLY A 296 -10.86 -23.64 6.26
CA GLY A 296 -11.45 -24.46 7.32
C GLY A 296 -11.43 -23.81 8.71
N LEU A 297 -11.19 -22.49 8.78
CA LEU A 297 -11.15 -21.72 10.02
C LEU A 297 -12.57 -21.28 10.38
N LYS A 298 -13.10 -21.75 11.52
CA LYS A 298 -14.37 -21.25 12.09
C LYS A 298 -14.09 -20.05 12.98
N LYS A 299 -14.91 -19.02 12.82
CA LYS A 299 -14.89 -17.79 13.63
C LYS A 299 -15.39 -18.04 15.04
#